data_AF-A0A9D0GXY2-F1
#
_entry.id   AF-A0A9D0GXY2-F1
#
_cell.length_a   1.000
_cell.length_b   1.000
_cell.length_c   1.000
_cell.angle_alpha   90.00
_cell.angle_beta   90.00
_cell.angle_gamma   90.00
#
_symmetry.space_group_name_H-M   'P 1'
#
loop_
_entity.id
_entity.type
_entity.pdbx_description
1 polymer ?
#
loop_
_entity_poly.entity_id
_entity_poly.type
_entity_poly.pdbx_seq_one_letter_code
_entity_poly.pdbx_strand_id
1 'polypeptide(L)'
;MELTVTAFWVFSTLAVLSAVGVVFFRNIIYAVLSLISALIMVSGLFFSMGAELIGALQILIYAVAIVVFYVLVISTVPEFKGKAFEPKYMLISLPVGFLIFLELAFVSLYGAWKSNTGIFTPEVINEVGNPQAVATVLFTKYLFPFEVASLILLVAMIGSIIIGKKDHVIDEEAKG
;
A
#
# COMPACT_ATOMS: atom_id res chain seq x y z
N MET A 1 22.69 -14.72 9.28
CA MET A 1 23.11 -13.38 8.81
C MET A 1 23.14 -13.35 7.28
N GLU A 2 23.88 -14.24 6.61
CA GLU A 2 23.92 -14.32 5.13
C GLU A 2 22.56 -14.52 4.45
N LEU A 3 21.70 -15.39 5.00
CA LEU A 3 20.41 -15.71 4.37
C LEU A 3 19.42 -14.52 4.40
N THR A 4 19.41 -13.76 5.50
CA THR A 4 18.56 -12.57 5.65
C THR A 4 19.02 -11.44 4.73
N VAL A 5 20.33 -11.22 4.60
CA VAL A 5 20.90 -10.20 3.70
C VAL A 5 20.64 -10.58 2.25
N THR A 6 20.80 -11.85 1.90
CA THR A 6 20.49 -12.36 0.55
C THR A 6 19.01 -12.19 0.23
N ALA A 7 18.11 -12.58 1.16
CA ALA A 7 16.68 -12.40 1.00
C ALA A 7 16.30 -10.93 0.83
N PHE A 8 16.91 -10.03 1.61
CA PHE A 8 16.71 -8.59 1.46
C PHE A 8 17.07 -8.09 0.06
N TRP A 9 18.25 -8.44 -0.47
CA TRP A 9 18.66 -8.01 -1.81
C TRP A 9 17.78 -8.58 -2.92
N VAL A 10 17.35 -9.83 -2.80
CA VAL A 10 16.44 -10.46 -3.76
C VAL A 10 15.08 -9.76 -3.75
N PHE A 11 14.44 -9.63 -2.58
CA PHE A 11 13.12 -9.01 -2.48
C PHE A 11 13.14 -7.52 -2.84
N SER A 12 14.14 -6.76 -2.39
CA SER A 12 14.24 -5.33 -2.72
C SER A 12 14.46 -5.09 -4.21
N THR A 13 15.35 -5.85 -4.84
CA THR A 13 15.61 -5.72 -6.29
C THR A 13 14.36 -6.06 -7.09
N LEU A 14 13.69 -7.18 -6.76
CA LEU A 14 12.44 -7.57 -7.42
C LEU A 14 11.33 -6.55 -7.18
N ALA A 15 11.21 -5.98 -5.97
CA ALA A 15 10.23 -4.94 -5.67
C ALA A 15 10.44 -3.70 -6.55
N VAL A 16 11.69 -3.25 -6.71
CA VAL A 16 12.03 -2.09 -7.56
C VAL A 16 11.76 -2.38 -9.02
N LEU A 17 12.17 -3.55 -9.53
CA LEU A 17 11.90 -3.96 -10.92
C LEU A 17 10.40 -4.01 -11.21
N SER A 18 9.62 -4.57 -10.27
CA SER A 18 8.17 -4.64 -10.38
C SER A 18 7.54 -3.24 -10.31
N ALA A 19 8.02 -2.33 -9.46
CA ALA A 19 7.55 -0.95 -9.39
C ALA A 19 7.84 -0.16 -10.68
N VAL A 20 9.02 -0.37 -11.27
CA VAL A 20 9.37 0.15 -12.60
C VAL A 20 8.37 -0.38 -13.64
N GLY A 21 8.10 -1.69 -13.64
CA GLY A 21 7.12 -2.30 -14.55
C GLY A 21 5.73 -1.66 -14.50
N VAL A 22 5.24 -1.26 -13.32
CA VAL A 22 3.93 -0.58 -13.17
C VAL A 22 3.84 0.68 -14.05
N VAL A 23 4.93 1.44 -14.14
CA VAL A 23 4.96 2.72 -14.88
C VAL A 23 5.15 2.50 -16.38
N PHE A 24 5.94 1.50 -16.77
CA PHE A 24 6.28 1.25 -18.18
C PHE A 24 5.21 0.43 -18.93
N PHE A 25 4.44 -0.41 -18.25
CA PHE A 25 3.42 -1.21 -18.90
C PHE A 25 2.21 -0.37 -19.33
N ARG A 26 1.96 -0.31 -20.64
CA ARG A 26 0.82 0.42 -21.22
C ARG A 26 -0.52 -0.30 -21.01
N ASN A 27 -0.48 -1.62 -20.86
CA ASN A 27 -1.69 -2.40 -20.62
C ASN A 27 -1.91 -2.53 -19.10
N ILE A 28 -3.09 -2.11 -18.67
CA ILE A 28 -3.52 -2.01 -17.27
C ILE A 28 -3.35 -3.35 -16.54
N ILE A 29 -3.67 -4.47 -17.19
CA ILE A 29 -3.57 -5.80 -16.57
C ILE A 29 -2.11 -6.10 -16.19
N TYR A 30 -1.17 -5.86 -17.11
CA TYR A 30 0.25 -6.07 -16.83
C TYR A 30 0.80 -5.08 -15.80
N ALA A 31 0.37 -3.82 -15.87
CA ALA A 31 0.75 -2.82 -14.86
C ALA A 31 0.30 -3.24 -13.46
N VAL A 32 -0.92 -3.78 -13.31
CA VAL A 32 -1.41 -4.25 -12.02
C VAL A 32 -0.75 -5.55 -11.58
N LEU A 33 -0.50 -6.51 -12.48
CA LEU A 33 0.27 -7.71 -12.10
C LEU A 33 1.67 -7.34 -11.59
N SER A 34 2.30 -6.34 -12.21
CA SER A 34 3.55 -5.75 -11.74
C SER A 34 3.41 -5.10 -10.36
N LEU A 35 2.30 -4.40 -10.11
CA LEU A 35 2.02 -3.80 -8.80
C LEU A 35 1.82 -4.86 -7.70
N ILE A 36 1.03 -5.90 -7.97
CA ILE A 36 0.82 -7.02 -7.04
C ILE A 36 2.16 -7.70 -6.73
N SER A 37 2.99 -7.92 -7.75
CA SER A 37 4.34 -8.46 -7.56
C SER A 37 5.16 -7.57 -6.62
N ALA A 38 5.18 -6.25 -6.82
CA ALA A 38 5.90 -5.32 -5.95
C ALA A 38 5.41 -5.41 -4.50
N LEU A 39 4.09 -5.45 -4.26
CA LEU A 39 3.51 -5.53 -2.92
C LEU A 39 3.85 -6.85 -2.21
N ILE A 40 3.88 -7.97 -2.94
CA ILE A 40 4.31 -9.27 -2.41
C ILE A 40 5.80 -9.24 -2.04
N MET A 41 6.65 -8.64 -2.87
CA MET A 41 8.08 -8.51 -2.56
C MET A 41 8.30 -7.63 -1.31
N VAL A 42 7.53 -6.53 -1.17
CA VAL A 42 7.54 -5.70 0.04
C VAL A 42 7.08 -6.48 1.27
N SER A 43 6.06 -7.34 1.15
CA SER A 43 5.70 -8.26 2.24
C SER A 43 6.84 -9.22 2.59
N GLY A 44 7.58 -9.72 1.60
CA GLY A 44 8.77 -10.54 1.81
C GLY A 44 9.85 -9.80 2.61
N LEU A 45 10.04 -8.50 2.36
CA LEU A 45 10.91 -7.65 3.16
C LEU A 45 10.44 -7.55 4.62
N PHE A 46 9.13 -7.38 4.86
CA PHE A 46 8.61 -7.36 6.23
C PHE A 46 8.84 -8.69 6.97
N PHE A 47 8.60 -9.83 6.32
CA PHE A 47 8.90 -11.14 6.91
C PHE A 47 10.39 -11.32 7.19
N SER A 48 11.26 -10.87 6.29
CA SER A 48 12.71 -10.93 6.49
C SER A 48 13.19 -10.07 7.68
N MET A 49 12.40 -9.08 8.12
CA MET A 49 12.69 -8.23 9.28
C MET A 49 11.97 -8.71 10.56
N GLY A 50 11.26 -9.84 10.53
CA GLY A 50 10.47 -10.34 11.67
C GLY A 50 9.17 -9.55 11.94
N ALA A 51 8.72 -8.75 10.97
CA ALA A 51 7.47 -7.97 11.05
C ALA A 51 6.28 -8.75 10.49
N GLU A 52 5.95 -9.87 11.12
CA GLU A 52 4.97 -10.85 10.60
C GLU A 52 3.56 -10.27 10.44
N LEU A 53 3.07 -9.51 11.43
CA LEU A 53 1.73 -8.91 11.34
C LEU A 53 1.63 -7.94 10.16
N ILE A 54 2.61 -7.04 10.01
CA ILE A 54 2.61 -6.04 8.93
C ILE A 54 2.79 -6.72 7.57
N GLY A 55 3.65 -7.74 7.47
CA GLY A 55 3.78 -8.55 6.26
C GLY A 55 2.45 -9.22 5.87
N ALA A 56 1.77 -9.87 6.81
CA ALA A 56 0.47 -10.48 6.56
C ALA A 56 -0.58 -9.45 6.13
N LEU A 57 -0.64 -8.29 6.79
CA LEU A 57 -1.54 -7.20 6.41
C LEU A 57 -1.22 -6.62 5.03
N GLN A 58 0.07 -6.56 4.64
CA GLN A 58 0.49 -6.13 3.30
C GLN A 58 -0.11 -7.02 2.21
N ILE A 59 -0.13 -8.34 2.43
CA ILE A 59 -0.74 -9.28 1.49
C ILE A 59 -2.27 -9.15 1.52
N LEU A 60 -2.88 -9.25 2.70
CA LEU A 60 -4.33 -9.31 2.85
C LEU A 60 -5.03 -8.02 2.40
N ILE A 61 -4.52 -6.86 2.83
CA ILE A 61 -5.16 -5.57 2.58
C ILE A 61 -4.70 -4.98 1.26
N TYR A 62 -3.39 -4.85 1.03
CA TYR A 62 -2.91 -4.15 -0.15
C TYR A 62 -2.91 -5.02 -1.40
N ALA A 63 -2.27 -6.20 -1.36
CA ALA A 63 -2.14 -7.02 -2.56
C ALA A 63 -3.47 -7.68 -2.98
N VAL A 64 -4.26 -8.14 -2.01
CA VAL A 64 -5.54 -8.82 -2.27
C VAL A 64 -6.71 -7.84 -2.24
N ALA A 65 -7.06 -7.24 -1.09
CA ALA A 65 -8.32 -6.49 -1.00
C ALA A 65 -8.35 -5.22 -1.87
N ILE A 66 -7.40 -4.30 -1.69
CA ILE A 66 -7.41 -2.98 -2.34
C ILE A 66 -7.11 -3.12 -3.82
N VAL A 67 -5.99 -3.76 -4.18
CA VAL A 67 -5.57 -3.82 -5.59
C VAL A 67 -6.52 -4.66 -6.44
N VAL A 68 -6.98 -5.83 -5.98
CA VAL A 68 -7.95 -6.63 -6.75
C VAL A 68 -9.28 -5.89 -6.90
N PHE A 69 -9.78 -5.24 -5.84
CA PHE A 69 -10.97 -4.39 -5.95
C PHE A 69 -10.77 -3.30 -7.00
N TYR A 70 -9.62 -2.63 -6.99
CA TYR A 70 -9.31 -1.59 -7.98
C TYR A 70 -9.24 -2.15 -9.40
N VAL A 71 -8.65 -3.33 -9.61
CA VAL A 71 -8.64 -4.04 -10.91
C VAL A 71 -10.04 -4.28 -11.43
N LEU A 72 -10.94 -4.79 -10.58
CA LEU A 72 -12.32 -5.04 -10.97
C LEU A 72 -12.99 -3.75 -11.43
N VAL A 73 -12.83 -2.66 -10.68
CA VAL A 73 -13.41 -1.35 -11.03
C VAL A 73 -12.85 -0.83 -12.34
N ILE A 74 -11.52 -0.72 -12.49
CA ILE A 74 -10.91 -0.12 -13.69
C ILE A 74 -11.09 -0.97 -14.94
N SER A 75 -11.23 -2.29 -14.80
CA SER A 75 -11.44 -3.20 -15.94
C SER A 75 -12.88 -3.15 -16.46
N THR A 76 -13.85 -2.76 -15.61
CA THR A 76 -15.26 -2.62 -16.02
C THR A 76 -15.54 -1.28 -16.70
N VAL A 77 -14.74 -0.24 -16.47
CA VAL A 77 -14.96 1.10 -17.06
C VAL A 77 -14.39 1.15 -18.49
N PRO A 78 -15.24 1.32 -19.53
CA PRO A 78 -14.81 1.12 -20.92
C PRO A 78 -13.90 2.22 -21.51
N GLU A 79 -13.56 3.29 -20.78
CA GLU A 79 -12.83 4.43 -21.34
C GLU A 79 -11.76 5.04 -20.41
N PHE A 80 -10.75 4.26 -20.03
CA PHE A 80 -9.45 4.82 -19.67
C PHE A 80 -8.50 4.82 -20.87
N LYS A 81 -8.90 5.47 -21.98
CA LYS A 81 -7.91 5.91 -22.97
C LYS A 81 -7.19 7.10 -22.34
N GLY A 82 -6.14 6.81 -21.58
CA GLY A 82 -5.29 7.84 -20.98
C GLY A 82 -4.96 8.89 -22.02
N LYS A 83 -5.17 10.18 -21.69
CA LYS A 83 -4.73 11.28 -22.55
C LYS A 83 -3.28 11.02 -22.93
N ALA A 84 -2.97 11.12 -24.22
CA ALA A 84 -1.61 10.95 -24.70
C ALA A 84 -0.67 11.85 -23.87
N PHE A 85 0.44 11.28 -23.42
CA PHE A 85 1.43 11.95 -22.60
C PHE A 85 1.85 13.27 -23.24
N GLU A 86 1.44 14.41 -22.66
CA GLU A 86 1.83 15.71 -23.21
C GLU A 86 3.26 16.05 -22.76
N PRO A 87 4.14 16.47 -23.69
CA PRO A 87 5.54 16.76 -23.39
C PRO A 87 5.72 17.89 -22.36
N LYS A 88 4.71 18.76 -22.20
CA LYS A 88 4.69 19.80 -21.17
C LYS A 88 4.72 19.23 -19.75
N TYR A 89 4.07 18.09 -19.49
CA TYR A 89 4.09 17.47 -18.17
C TYR A 89 5.44 16.80 -17.89
N MET A 90 6.12 16.27 -18.91
CA MET A 90 7.46 15.68 -18.78
C MET A 90 8.51 16.72 -18.36
N LEU A 91 8.41 17.93 -18.89
CA LEU A 91 9.35 19.01 -18.63
C LEU A 91 9.37 19.42 -17.14
N ILE A 92 8.26 19.22 -16.43
CA ILE A 92 8.12 19.52 -15.01
C ILE A 92 8.31 18.26 -14.15
N SER A 93 7.73 17.13 -14.55
CA SER A 93 7.77 15.91 -13.73
C SER A 93 9.17 15.31 -13.64
N LEU A 94 9.99 15.42 -14.69
CA LEU A 94 11.34 14.87 -14.71
C LEU A 94 12.29 15.59 -13.73
N PRO A 95 12.44 16.93 -13.74
CA PRO A 95 13.30 17.61 -12.77
C PRO A 95 12.78 17.47 -11.35
N VAL A 96 11.45 17.53 -11.12
CA VAL A 96 10.88 17.35 -9.78
C VAL A 96 11.12 15.93 -9.26
N GLY A 97 10.88 14.90 -10.08
CA GLY A 97 11.16 13.51 -9.71
C GLY A 97 12.64 13.27 -9.42
N PHE A 98 13.53 13.88 -10.22
CA PHE A 98 14.97 13.80 -10.00
C PHE A 98 15.41 14.51 -8.71
N LEU A 99 14.85 15.68 -8.39
CA LEU A 99 15.12 16.38 -7.14
C LEU A 99 14.68 15.55 -5.92
N ILE A 100 13.48 14.95 -5.95
CA ILE A 100 13.00 14.06 -4.88
C ILE A 100 13.93 12.85 -4.74
N PHE A 101 14.36 12.26 -5.86
CA PHE A 101 15.31 11.14 -5.83
C PHE A 101 16.65 11.54 -5.19
N LEU A 102 17.20 12.70 -5.55
CA LEU A 102 18.42 13.21 -4.95
C LEU A 102 18.26 13.50 -3.45
N GLU A 103 17.14 14.05 -3.02
CA GLU A 103 16.84 14.28 -1.61
C GLU A 103 16.78 12.96 -0.83
N LEU A 104 16.06 11.96 -1.36
CA LEU A 104 16.00 10.63 -0.75
C LEU A 104 17.38 9.95 -0.71
N ALA A 105 18.19 10.10 -1.76
CA ALA A 105 19.56 9.57 -1.80
C ALA A 105 20.46 10.29 -0.77
N PHE A 106 20.35 11.61 -0.67
CA PHE A 106 21.11 12.41 0.30
C PHE A 106 20.76 12.03 1.74
N VAL A 107 19.47 11.98 2.07
CA VAL A 107 19.00 11.53 3.39
C VAL A 107 19.43 10.08 3.65
N SER A 108 19.44 9.23 2.62
CA SER A 108 19.83 7.84 2.82
C SER A 108 21.32 7.65 3.11
N LEU A 109 22.19 8.45 2.47
CA LEU A 109 23.64 8.36 2.59
C LEU A 109 24.20 9.15 3.78
N TYR A 110 23.62 10.33 4.07
CA TYR A 110 24.14 11.29 5.04
C TYR A 110 23.20 11.56 6.21
N GLY A 111 21.97 11.05 6.17
CA GLY A 111 21.00 11.20 7.26
C GLY A 111 21.47 10.48 8.52
N ALA A 112 21.29 11.12 9.66
CA ALA A 112 21.46 10.49 10.96
C ALA A 112 20.30 9.53 11.20
N TRP A 113 20.44 8.29 10.74
CA TRP A 113 19.51 7.20 11.00
C TRP A 113 19.51 6.86 12.50
N LYS A 114 18.76 7.60 13.30
CA LYS A 114 18.48 7.21 14.67
C LYS A 114 17.51 6.04 14.63
N SER A 115 18.03 4.83 14.83
CA SER A 115 17.19 3.67 15.09
C SER A 115 16.44 3.93 16.38
N ASN A 116 15.14 4.20 16.27
CA ASN A 116 14.29 4.30 17.43
C ASN A 116 14.13 2.87 17.97
N THR A 117 14.81 2.57 19.08
CA THR A 117 14.64 1.27 19.74
C THR A 117 13.17 1.12 20.08
N GLY A 118 12.53 0.07 19.55
CA GLY A 118 11.11 -0.19 19.77
C GLY A 118 10.77 -0.30 21.26
N ILE A 119 9.46 -0.28 21.57
CA ILE A 119 8.98 -0.34 22.96
C ILE A 119 9.33 -1.68 23.62
N PHE A 120 9.36 -2.76 22.84
CA PHE A 120 9.71 -4.10 23.28
C PHE A 120 11.08 -4.50 22.74
N THR A 121 11.83 -5.26 23.54
CA THR A 121 13.08 -5.89 23.09
C THR A 121 12.78 -7.11 22.21
N PRO A 122 13.71 -7.53 21.34
CA PRO A 122 13.53 -8.72 20.51
C PRO A 122 13.22 -9.99 21.31
N GLU A 123 13.75 -10.14 22.53
CA GLU A 123 13.47 -11.30 23.39
C GLU A 123 11.99 -11.40 23.75
N VAL A 124 11.39 -10.29 24.19
CA VAL A 124 9.96 -10.23 24.57
C VAL A 124 9.06 -10.51 23.37
N ILE A 125 9.44 -10.03 22.18
CA ILE A 125 8.68 -10.28 20.95
C ILE A 125 8.72 -11.77 20.57
N ASN A 126 9.85 -12.44 20.78
CA ASN A 126 9.97 -13.88 20.49
C ASN A 126 9.17 -14.75 21.48
N GLU A 127 8.99 -14.31 22.72
CA GLU A 127 8.19 -15.03 23.72
C GLU A 127 6.69 -14.85 23.52
N VAL A 128 6.26 -13.62 23.25
CA VAL A 128 4.83 -13.24 23.20
C VAL A 128 4.26 -13.30 21.79
N GLY A 129 5.11 -13.20 20.77
CA GLY A 129 4.75 -13.16 19.36
C GLY A 129 4.50 -11.74 18.85
N ASN A 130 4.87 -11.51 17.58
CA ASN A 130 4.76 -10.20 16.91
C ASN A 130 3.33 -9.62 16.92
N PRO A 131 2.26 -10.37 16.58
CA PRO A 131 0.90 -9.82 16.57
C PRO A 131 0.41 -9.36 17.94
N GLN A 132 0.72 -10.14 18.99
CA GLN A 132 0.31 -9.80 20.35
C GLN A 132 1.08 -8.58 20.87
N ALA A 133 2.39 -8.49 20.60
CA ALA A 133 3.18 -7.31 20.96
C ALA A 133 2.62 -6.03 20.31
N VAL A 134 2.27 -6.07 19.01
CA VAL A 134 1.66 -4.92 18.33
C VAL A 134 0.29 -4.59 18.92
N ALA A 135 -0.55 -5.60 19.19
CA ALA A 135 -1.86 -5.40 19.81
C ALA A 135 -1.73 -4.71 21.17
N THR A 136 -0.79 -5.12 22.02
CA THR A 136 -0.56 -4.47 23.32
C THR A 136 -0.26 -2.99 23.16
N VAL A 137 0.61 -2.60 22.21
CA VAL A 137 0.90 -1.17 21.99
C VAL A 137 -0.31 -0.42 21.43
N LEU A 138 -1.05 -1.02 20.50
CA LEU A 138 -2.25 -0.42 19.91
C LEU A 138 -3.34 -0.15 20.95
N PHE A 139 -3.61 -1.08 21.85
CA PHE A 139 -4.67 -0.95 22.85
C PHE A 139 -4.24 -0.23 24.14
N THR A 140 -2.96 0.13 24.29
CA THR A 140 -2.47 0.89 25.45
C THR A 140 -2.00 2.28 25.05
N LYS A 141 -0.89 2.37 24.31
CA LYS A 141 -0.24 3.63 23.93
C LYS A 141 -0.96 4.34 22.80
N TYR A 142 -1.46 3.59 21.81
CA TYR A 142 -2.13 4.15 20.63
C TYR A 142 -3.65 3.91 20.63
N LEU A 143 -4.25 3.82 21.81
CA LEU A 143 -5.69 3.57 21.96
C LEU A 143 -6.53 4.64 21.23
N PHE A 144 -6.17 5.91 21.38
CA PHE A 144 -6.90 7.01 20.75
C PHE A 144 -6.82 6.98 19.20
N PRO A 145 -5.63 6.87 18.55
CA PRO A 145 -5.55 6.65 17.11
C PRO A 145 -6.31 5.41 16.63
N PHE A 146 -6.31 4.33 17.41
CA PHE A 146 -7.06 3.11 17.10
C PHE A 146 -8.58 3.35 17.08
N GLU A 147 -9.11 4.06 18.07
CA GLU A 147 -10.52 4.45 18.11
C GLU A 147 -10.90 5.33 16.91
N VAL A 148 -10.07 6.34 16.60
CA VAL A 148 -10.28 7.21 15.43
C VAL A 148 -10.29 6.40 14.13
N ALA A 149 -9.37 5.44 13.97
CA ALA A 149 -9.35 4.58 12.78
C ALA A 149 -10.64 3.74 12.67
N SER A 150 -11.18 3.22 13.77
CA SER A 150 -12.44 2.47 13.76
C SER A 150 -13.64 3.33 13.33
N LEU A 151 -13.68 4.60 13.76
CA LEU A 151 -14.69 5.56 13.34
C LEU A 151 -14.54 5.92 11.85
N ILE A 152 -13.32 6.08 11.34
CA ILE A 152 -13.07 6.31 9.92
C ILE A 152 -13.60 5.14 9.09
N LEU A 153 -13.36 3.90 9.52
CA LEU A 153 -13.89 2.71 8.84
C LEU A 153 -15.42 2.65 8.87
N LEU A 154 -16.03 3.01 10.00
CA LEU A 154 -17.49 3.10 10.13
C LEU A 154 -18.08 4.12 9.14
N VAL A 155 -17.50 5.33 9.10
CA VAL A 155 -17.93 6.40 8.19
C VAL A 155 -17.72 6.00 6.73
N ALA A 156 -16.59 5.37 6.40
CA ALA A 156 -16.31 4.88 5.05
C ALA A 156 -17.34 3.83 4.61
N MET A 157 -17.71 2.90 5.50
CA MET A 157 -18.73 1.89 5.24
C MET A 157 -20.10 2.55 4.96
N ILE A 158 -20.57 3.42 5.86
CA ILE A 158 -21.84 4.14 5.70
C ILE A 158 -21.82 4.96 4.40
N GLY A 159 -20.74 5.69 4.13
CA GLY A 159 -20.56 6.47 2.90
C GLY A 159 -20.65 5.61 1.65
N SER A 160 -19.98 4.45 1.63
CA SER A 160 -20.03 3.53 0.49
C SER A 160 -21.44 2.98 0.23
N ILE A 161 -22.22 2.69 1.28
CA ILE A 161 -23.61 2.21 1.17
C ILE A 161 -24.53 3.30 0.62
N ILE A 162 -24.42 4.54 1.12
CA ILE A 162 -25.24 5.67 0.66
C ILE A 162 -24.96 5.96 -0.82
N ILE A 163 -23.68 6.00 -1.22
CA ILE A 163 -23.28 6.27 -2.61
C ILE A 163 -23.68 5.11 -3.53
N GLY A 164 -23.59 3.86 -3.05
CA GLY A 164 -23.94 2.67 -3.84
C GLY A 164 -25.45 2.43 -3.98
N LYS A 165 -26.28 3.08 -3.18
CA LYS A 165 -27.74 2.93 -3.24
C LYS A 165 -28.27 3.60 -4.50
N LYS A 166 -28.88 2.83 -5.41
CA LYS A 166 -29.65 3.35 -6.53
C LYS A 166 -31.02 3.82 -6.04
N ASP A 167 -31.36 5.07 -6.32
CA ASP A 167 -32.70 5.60 -6.13
C ASP A 167 -33.65 4.97 -7.16
N HIS A 168 -34.38 3.93 -6.77
CA HIS A 168 -35.62 3.56 -7.44
C HIS A 168 -36.74 4.46 -6.89
N VAL A 169 -36.69 5.74 -7.22
CA VAL A 169 -37.78 6.67 -6.93
C VAL A 169 -38.77 6.59 -8.10
N ILE A 170 -39.73 5.68 -7.96
CA ILE A 170 -41.14 5.83 -8.38
C ILE A 170 -41.36 6.42 -9.79
N ASP A 171 -41.23 5.59 -10.84
CA ASP A 171 -41.79 5.85 -12.18
C ASP A 171 -43.23 5.27 -12.33
N GLU A 172 -43.89 4.88 -11.23
CA GLU A 172 -45.24 4.28 -11.26
C GLU A 172 -46.39 5.29 -11.12
N GLU A 173 -46.17 6.54 -10.70
CA GLU A 173 -47.26 7.51 -10.50
C GLU A 173 -47.62 8.35 -11.74
N ALA A 174 -46.92 8.20 -12.87
CA ALA A 174 -47.23 8.93 -14.12
C ALA A 174 -48.17 8.17 -15.09
N LYS A 175 -48.82 7.09 -14.65
CA LYS A 175 -49.79 6.30 -15.45
C LYS A 175 -51.18 6.16 -14.83
N GLY A 176 -51.58 7.09 -13.96
CA GLY A 176 -52.96 7.23 -13.46
C GLY A 176 -53.80 8.13 -14.36
#